data_AF-A0A944U515-F1
#
_entry.id   AF-A0A944U515-F1
#
_cell.length_a   1.000
_cell.length_b   1.000
_cell.length_c   1.000
_cell.angle_alpha   90.00
_cell.angle_beta   90.00
_cell.angle_gamma   90.00
#
_symmetry.space_group_name_H-M   'P 1'
#
loop_
_entity.id
_entity.type
_entity.pdbx_description
1 polymer ?
#
loop_
_entity_poly.entity_id
_entity_poly.type
_entity_poly.pdbx_seq_one_letter_code
_entity_poly.pdbx_strand_id
1 'polypeptide(L)'
;HHVGFGIPDAGEALRLAQNWIPRDELSIVSRESKLSKVVPDHGLRLKVQGKTVPDDLKDIPASTTMGIQPDEPTGFFPMSFQGRGIDPITDDLTGKGAIIRRGTTTFHEKITNAANAGASFAVIYNNQNEDELIRMAGTDYTPLPAYFIAREQGEPLSVLVESDPTVRMQLEMNSADYSFNVSETLICEHVELVVDADHPSRGQLRIVIQSPSGTRSVLQRLNFDDSQGPIHWAYRTTRHFFEPSAGVWKVSITDQDENQIGAIRSLNLNILGTEIIDSDSDGLDDEWEMTQFGNLASTAKEDPDDDGAQNAREQLLGTSPLISDLNLEMNLDFLDKEHIRLSWQSRPDRLYEVISLQLNGNSPDSIGTVRSQSYQSEWVVKLDKKFKKFFQVIERAE
;
A
#
# COMPACT_ATOMS: atom_id res chain seq x y z
N HIS A 1 0.73 9.67 9.29
CA HIS A 1 1.16 8.49 10.06
C HIS A 1 0.35 7.30 9.60
N HIS A 2 0.94 6.35 8.87
CA HIS A 2 0.31 5.05 8.60
C HIS A 2 0.65 4.13 9.76
N VAL A 3 -0.12 4.22 10.83
CA VAL A 3 -0.19 3.12 11.79
C VAL A 3 -0.89 1.98 11.05
N GLY A 4 -0.13 0.92 10.72
CA GLY A 4 -0.68 -0.28 10.12
C GLY A 4 -1.87 -0.75 10.95
N PHE A 5 -3.01 -0.96 10.28
CA PHE A 5 -4.16 -1.55 10.92
C PHE A 5 -3.79 -2.97 11.40
N GLY A 6 -4.11 -3.22 12.67
CA GLY A 6 -3.80 -4.43 13.41
C GLY A 6 -3.12 -4.06 14.72
N ILE A 7 -3.86 -4.07 15.83
CA ILE A 7 -3.20 -4.27 17.13
C ILE A 7 -2.53 -5.64 16.97
N PRO A 8 -1.19 -5.76 17.06
CA PRO A 8 -0.54 -7.05 16.96
C PRO A 8 -1.18 -7.96 18.01
N ASP A 9 -1.65 -9.13 17.57
CA ASP A 9 -2.22 -10.11 18.48
C ASP A 9 -1.10 -10.54 19.44
N ALA A 10 -1.15 -10.02 20.66
CA ALA A 10 -0.11 -10.25 21.65
C ALA A 10 -0.06 -11.73 22.08
N GLY A 11 -1.16 -12.46 21.95
CA GLY A 11 -1.21 -13.90 22.18
C GLY A 11 -0.46 -14.64 21.09
N GLU A 12 -0.70 -14.31 19.83
CA GLU A 12 0.03 -14.88 18.69
C GLU A 12 1.52 -14.53 18.75
N ALA A 13 1.86 -13.28 19.06
CA ALA A 13 3.25 -12.86 19.23
C ALA A 13 3.95 -13.64 20.36
N LEU A 14 3.25 -13.90 21.48
CA LEU A 14 3.78 -14.72 22.57
C LEU A 14 3.96 -16.18 22.15
N ARG A 15 2.99 -16.77 21.42
CA ARG A 15 3.07 -18.14 20.91
C ARG A 15 4.24 -18.32 19.94
N LEU A 16 4.42 -17.38 19.01
CA LEU A 16 5.56 -17.36 18.10
C LEU A 16 6.87 -17.20 18.88
N ALA A 17 6.92 -16.30 19.87
CA ALA A 17 8.11 -16.10 20.70
C ALA A 17 8.47 -17.33 21.56
N GLN A 18 7.48 -18.08 22.06
CA GLN A 18 7.68 -19.31 22.83
C GLN A 18 8.29 -20.43 21.99
N ASN A 19 7.95 -20.48 20.70
CA ASN A 19 8.46 -21.47 19.76
C ASN A 19 9.57 -20.90 18.87
N TRP A 20 10.11 -19.72 19.20
CA TRP A 20 11.10 -19.06 18.38
C TRP A 20 12.42 -19.84 18.38
N ILE A 21 12.78 -20.35 17.22
CA ILE A 21 14.07 -20.98 17.00
C ILE A 21 15.03 -19.89 16.51
N PRO A 22 16.16 -19.64 17.22
CA PRO A 22 17.18 -18.72 16.72
C PRO A 22 17.64 -19.17 15.34
N ARG A 23 17.61 -18.25 14.39
CA ARG A 23 18.12 -18.45 13.03
C ARG A 23 19.53 -17.89 12.92
N ASP A 24 20.25 -18.33 11.90
CA ASP A 24 21.58 -17.81 11.60
C ASP A 24 21.54 -16.30 11.32
N GLU A 25 22.70 -15.66 11.38
CA GLU A 25 22.81 -14.24 11.05
C GLU A 25 22.34 -13.99 9.61
N LEU A 26 21.65 -12.87 9.41
CA LEU A 26 21.16 -12.49 8.09
C LEU A 26 22.33 -12.24 7.14
N SER A 27 22.23 -12.81 5.95
CA SER A 27 23.08 -12.44 4.82
C SER A 27 22.72 -11.03 4.35
N ILE A 28 23.74 -10.27 3.94
CA ILE A 28 23.58 -8.90 3.45
C ILE A 28 24.12 -8.82 2.03
N VAL A 29 23.24 -8.49 1.10
CA VAL A 29 23.59 -8.19 -0.29
C VAL A 29 23.56 -6.67 -0.48
N SER A 30 24.70 -6.09 -0.80
CA SER A 30 24.84 -4.65 -1.04
C SER A 30 25.04 -4.33 -2.51
N ARG A 31 24.41 -3.25 -2.98
CA ARG A 31 24.57 -2.68 -4.32
C ARG A 31 24.71 -1.17 -4.22
N GLU A 32 25.89 -0.66 -4.59
CA GLU A 32 26.19 0.77 -4.58
C GLU A 32 26.05 1.38 -5.98
N SER A 33 25.50 2.59 -6.04
CA SER A 33 25.56 3.47 -7.20
C SER A 33 26.20 4.80 -6.78
N LYS A 34 27.32 5.14 -7.41
CA LYS A 34 27.96 6.47 -7.32
C LYS A 34 27.58 7.38 -8.48
N LEU A 35 26.57 6.98 -9.27
CA LEU A 35 26.11 7.77 -10.39
C LEU A 35 25.35 8.98 -9.86
N SER A 36 25.93 10.16 -10.02
CA SER A 36 25.24 11.40 -9.66
C SER A 36 24.14 11.71 -10.66
N LYS A 37 22.92 11.96 -10.17
CA LYS A 37 21.79 12.42 -10.99
C LYS A 37 21.14 13.63 -10.34
N VAL A 38 20.96 14.68 -11.13
CA VAL A 38 20.10 15.81 -10.76
C VAL A 38 18.67 15.30 -10.65
N VAL A 39 18.00 15.65 -9.56
CA VAL A 39 16.57 15.36 -9.39
C VAL A 39 15.80 16.39 -10.20
N PRO A 40 14.89 15.98 -11.11
CA PRO A 40 14.05 16.93 -11.82
C PRO A 40 13.23 17.77 -10.84
N ASP A 41 13.37 19.09 -10.93
CA ASP A 41 12.59 20.06 -10.14
C ASP A 41 11.10 19.90 -10.43
N HIS A 42 10.27 20.10 -9.41
CA HIS A 42 8.81 20.12 -9.54
C HIS A 42 8.27 18.92 -10.35
N GLY A 43 8.63 17.72 -9.91
CA GLY A 43 8.47 16.48 -10.66
C GLY A 43 7.04 16.00 -10.87
N LEU A 44 6.07 16.51 -10.11
CA LEU A 44 4.64 16.22 -10.30
C LEU A 44 4.11 16.97 -11.53
N ARG A 45 3.72 16.23 -12.57
CA ARG A 45 3.28 16.79 -13.86
C ARG A 45 1.89 16.27 -14.25
N LEU A 46 1.02 17.18 -14.68
CA LEU A 46 -0.19 16.84 -15.42
C LEU A 46 0.11 16.93 -16.92
N LYS A 47 0.12 15.78 -17.59
CA LYS A 47 0.23 15.72 -19.05
C LYS A 47 -1.14 15.82 -19.68
N VAL A 48 -1.27 16.63 -20.72
CA VAL A 48 -2.53 16.83 -21.45
C VAL A 48 -2.31 16.62 -22.94
N GLN A 49 -3.19 15.84 -23.56
CA GLN A 49 -3.22 15.60 -25.00
C GLN A 49 -4.61 15.89 -25.54
N GLY A 50 -4.71 16.30 -26.79
CA GLY A 50 -5.99 16.60 -27.45
C GLY A 50 -5.75 17.45 -28.69
N LYS A 51 -6.74 17.48 -29.59
CA LYS A 51 -6.60 18.15 -30.88
C LYS A 51 -6.50 19.67 -30.72
N THR A 52 -7.24 20.24 -29.78
CA THR A 52 -7.29 21.69 -29.55
C THR A 52 -6.45 22.15 -28.36
N VAL A 53 -5.63 21.27 -27.76
CA VAL A 53 -4.83 21.58 -26.57
C VAL A 53 -3.62 22.45 -26.98
N PRO A 54 -3.53 23.71 -26.50
CA PRO A 54 -2.39 24.59 -26.72
C PRO A 54 -1.09 24.01 -26.13
N ASP A 55 0.07 24.39 -26.68
CA ASP A 55 1.37 23.83 -26.27
C ASP A 55 1.69 24.09 -24.79
N ASP A 56 1.29 25.25 -24.26
CA ASP A 56 1.47 25.67 -22.86
C ASP A 56 0.60 24.87 -21.87
N LEU A 57 -0.42 24.17 -22.34
CA LEU A 57 -1.28 23.31 -21.51
C LEU A 57 -0.94 21.82 -21.62
N LYS A 58 0.05 21.42 -22.42
CA LYS A 58 0.40 20.00 -22.61
C LYS A 58 1.17 19.41 -21.43
N ASP A 59 1.88 20.23 -20.67
CA ASP A 59 2.75 19.80 -19.58
C ASP A 59 2.70 20.80 -18.43
N ILE A 60 1.86 20.52 -17.43
CA ILE A 60 1.52 21.47 -16.38
C ILE A 60 2.14 21.03 -15.04
N PRO A 61 2.85 21.92 -14.32
CA PRO A 61 3.30 21.65 -12.95
C PRO A 61 2.11 21.43 -12.01
N ALA A 62 2.26 20.52 -11.07
CA ALA A 62 1.21 20.20 -10.12
C ALA A 62 1.75 20.01 -8.70
N SER A 63 0.89 20.24 -7.71
CA SER A 63 1.10 19.84 -6.33
C SER A 63 0.24 18.63 -5.97
N THR A 64 0.54 17.98 -4.84
CA THR A 64 -0.05 16.68 -4.50
C THR A 64 -1.05 16.71 -3.35
N THR A 65 -1.84 15.63 -3.27
CA THR A 65 -2.49 15.11 -2.07
C THR A 65 -1.46 14.63 -1.02
N MET A 66 -1.89 14.56 0.24
CA MET A 66 -1.20 13.86 1.33
C MET A 66 -1.45 12.34 1.34
N GLY A 67 -2.35 11.86 0.48
CA GLY A 67 -2.74 10.46 0.36
C GLY A 67 -2.02 9.73 -0.77
N ILE A 68 -2.80 9.01 -1.59
CA ILE A 68 -2.30 8.14 -2.67
C ILE A 68 -1.76 9.00 -3.81
N GLN A 69 -0.59 8.62 -4.31
CA GLN A 69 0.03 9.21 -5.49
C GLN A 69 0.38 8.11 -6.48
N PRO A 70 0.25 8.34 -7.80
CA PRO A 70 0.64 7.36 -8.79
C PRO A 70 2.17 7.26 -8.83
N ASP A 71 2.70 6.06 -8.59
CA ASP A 71 4.14 5.76 -8.66
C ASP A 71 4.63 5.63 -10.11
N GLU A 72 3.73 5.30 -11.03
CA GLU A 72 3.96 5.26 -12.48
C GLU A 72 2.96 6.20 -13.15
N PRO A 73 3.26 6.70 -14.36
CA PRO A 73 2.29 7.48 -15.10
C PRO A 73 0.95 6.74 -15.23
N THR A 74 -0.15 7.41 -14.93
CA THR A 74 -1.49 6.81 -15.10
C THR A 74 -1.77 6.53 -16.58
N GLY A 75 -2.90 5.92 -16.93
CA GLY A 75 -3.38 6.01 -18.32
C GLY A 75 -3.69 7.46 -18.72
N PHE A 76 -3.70 7.74 -20.03
CA PHE A 76 -4.34 8.92 -20.58
C PHE A 76 -5.86 8.72 -20.60
N PHE A 77 -6.57 9.36 -19.68
CA PHE A 77 -8.01 9.19 -19.53
C PHE A 77 -8.80 10.38 -20.09
N PRO A 78 -9.98 10.15 -20.69
CA PRO A 78 -10.95 11.22 -20.94
C PRO A 78 -11.31 11.91 -19.64
N MET A 79 -11.59 13.21 -19.71
CA MET A 79 -11.88 14.01 -18.54
C MET A 79 -13.35 14.43 -18.52
N SER A 80 -13.87 14.67 -17.32
CA SER A 80 -15.18 15.29 -17.12
C SER A 80 -15.09 16.40 -16.09
N PHE A 81 -15.61 17.58 -16.42
CA PHE A 81 -15.65 18.71 -15.50
C PHE A 81 -16.84 18.60 -14.55
N GLN A 82 -16.54 18.65 -13.25
CA GLN A 82 -17.48 18.35 -12.17
C GLN A 82 -17.81 19.59 -11.32
N GLY A 83 -17.68 20.77 -11.92
CA GLY A 83 -17.93 22.03 -11.25
C GLY A 83 -17.08 22.18 -9.99
N ARG A 84 -17.74 22.42 -8.84
CA ARG A 84 -17.08 22.55 -7.54
C ARG A 84 -17.11 21.26 -6.71
N GLY A 85 -17.70 20.16 -7.18
CA GLY A 85 -17.83 18.91 -6.40
C GLY A 85 -18.38 19.13 -4.98
N ILE A 86 -19.43 19.95 -4.85
CA ILE A 86 -20.07 20.25 -3.56
C ILE A 86 -20.98 19.10 -3.15
N ASP A 87 -21.78 18.63 -4.10
CA ASP A 87 -22.69 17.50 -3.94
C ASP A 87 -22.03 16.22 -4.50
N PRO A 88 -22.55 15.03 -4.15
CA PRO A 88 -22.15 13.78 -4.81
C PRO A 88 -22.24 13.90 -6.34
N ILE A 89 -21.20 13.42 -7.03
CA ILE A 89 -21.15 13.44 -8.49
C ILE A 89 -22.12 12.39 -9.04
N THR A 90 -23.04 12.79 -9.90
CA THR A 90 -24.04 11.91 -10.51
C THR A 90 -23.61 11.33 -11.86
N ASP A 91 -22.58 11.91 -12.48
CA ASP A 91 -22.02 11.41 -13.74
C ASP A 91 -21.28 10.10 -13.52
N ASP A 92 -21.38 9.17 -14.47
CA ASP A 92 -20.53 7.97 -14.50
C ASP A 92 -19.13 8.32 -15.01
N LEU A 93 -18.16 8.22 -14.12
CA LEU A 93 -16.76 8.49 -14.37
C LEU A 93 -15.93 7.23 -14.57
N THR A 94 -16.55 6.05 -14.70
CA THR A 94 -15.84 4.81 -15.02
C THR A 94 -15.01 4.97 -16.30
N GLY A 95 -13.69 4.76 -16.18
CA GLY A 95 -12.74 4.95 -17.27
C GLY A 95 -12.47 6.42 -17.65
N LYS A 96 -12.79 7.38 -16.78
CA LYS A 96 -12.54 8.82 -16.95
C LYS A 96 -11.81 9.40 -15.72
N GLY A 97 -11.16 10.55 -15.90
CA GLY A 97 -10.71 11.39 -14.79
C GLY A 97 -11.70 12.52 -14.49
N ALA A 98 -11.69 13.02 -13.26
CA ALA A 98 -12.47 14.20 -12.86
C ALA A 98 -11.60 15.45 -12.90
N ILE A 99 -12.09 16.56 -13.47
CA ILE A 99 -11.53 17.90 -13.24
C ILE A 99 -12.50 18.72 -12.38
N ILE A 100 -12.02 19.25 -11.26
CA ILE A 100 -12.85 19.86 -10.21
C ILE A 100 -12.26 21.21 -9.82
N ARG A 101 -13.10 22.24 -9.76
CA ARG A 101 -12.71 23.55 -9.24
C ARG A 101 -12.65 23.54 -7.72
N ARG A 102 -11.58 24.12 -7.15
CA ARG A 102 -11.52 24.43 -5.71
C ARG A 102 -12.69 25.34 -5.30
N GLY A 103 -13.15 25.18 -4.06
CA GLY A 103 -14.28 25.93 -3.52
C GLY A 103 -14.39 25.78 -2.01
N THR A 104 -15.60 25.87 -1.47
CA THR A 104 -15.87 25.77 -0.02
C THR A 104 -15.79 24.35 0.52
N THR A 105 -16.11 23.34 -0.29
CA THR A 105 -16.00 21.93 0.06
C THR A 105 -14.55 21.49 0.21
N THR A 106 -14.28 20.56 1.13
CA THR A 106 -12.93 20.08 1.40
C THR A 106 -12.33 19.31 0.22
N PHE A 107 -11.00 19.22 0.15
CA PHE A 107 -10.32 18.40 -0.86
C PHE A 107 -10.65 16.92 -0.70
N HIS A 108 -10.70 16.43 0.54
CA HIS A 108 -11.08 15.05 0.86
C HIS A 108 -12.41 14.68 0.23
N GLU A 109 -13.44 15.48 0.48
CA GLU A 109 -14.80 15.22 0.00
C GLU A 109 -14.90 15.27 -1.54
N LYS A 110 -14.21 16.20 -2.19
CA LYS A 110 -14.12 16.25 -3.66
C LYS A 110 -13.54 14.96 -4.24
N ILE A 111 -12.42 14.49 -3.67
CA ILE A 111 -11.72 13.29 -4.13
C ILE A 111 -12.58 12.05 -3.87
N THR A 112 -13.20 11.95 -2.69
CA THR A 112 -14.11 10.85 -2.34
C THR A 112 -15.33 10.82 -3.27
N ASN A 113 -15.92 11.97 -3.59
CA ASN A 113 -17.05 12.03 -4.53
C ASN A 113 -16.65 11.58 -5.94
N ALA A 114 -15.46 11.97 -6.42
CA ALA A 114 -14.95 11.50 -7.71
C ALA A 114 -14.69 9.99 -7.70
N ALA A 115 -14.13 9.46 -6.60
CA ALA A 115 -13.89 8.04 -6.44
C ALA A 115 -15.18 7.22 -6.43
N ASN A 116 -16.20 7.68 -5.68
CA ASN A 116 -17.52 7.04 -5.62
C ASN A 116 -18.23 7.03 -6.98
N ALA A 117 -17.95 8.01 -7.84
CA ALA A 117 -18.44 8.07 -9.22
C ALA A 117 -17.62 7.21 -10.21
N GLY A 118 -16.57 6.51 -9.75
CA GLY A 118 -15.76 5.60 -10.57
C GLY A 118 -14.59 6.24 -11.30
N ALA A 119 -14.19 7.48 -10.93
CA ALA A 119 -13.07 8.16 -11.58
C ALA A 119 -11.75 7.39 -11.42
N SER A 120 -10.86 7.50 -12.42
CA SER A 120 -9.51 6.92 -12.40
C SER A 120 -8.49 7.79 -11.66
N PHE A 121 -8.68 9.11 -11.68
CA PHE A 121 -7.98 10.10 -10.86
C PHE A 121 -8.75 11.41 -10.81
N ALA A 122 -8.34 12.34 -9.93
CA ALA A 122 -8.88 13.70 -9.90
C ALA A 122 -7.81 14.78 -10.16
N VAL A 123 -8.19 15.84 -10.85
CA VAL A 123 -7.41 17.08 -10.99
C VAL A 123 -8.22 18.20 -10.36
N ILE A 124 -7.69 18.78 -9.30
CA ILE A 124 -8.31 19.91 -8.62
C ILE A 124 -7.57 21.18 -9.00
N TYR A 125 -8.25 22.19 -9.52
CA TYR A 125 -7.57 23.46 -9.84
C TYR A 125 -7.95 24.60 -8.90
N ASN A 126 -7.00 25.51 -8.69
CA ASN A 126 -7.18 26.62 -7.79
C ASN A 126 -8.29 27.57 -8.25
N ASN A 127 -8.94 28.25 -7.31
CA ASN A 127 -9.96 29.27 -7.55
C ASN A 127 -9.56 30.64 -6.98
N GLN A 128 -8.34 30.74 -6.45
CA GLN A 128 -7.71 31.94 -5.89
C GLN A 128 -6.30 32.04 -6.49
N ASN A 129 -5.77 33.26 -6.62
CA ASN A 129 -4.48 33.55 -7.26
C ASN A 129 -4.36 32.93 -8.68
N GLU A 130 -3.37 33.28 -9.47
CA GLU A 130 -3.26 32.75 -10.85
C GLU A 130 -2.35 31.53 -10.91
N ASP A 131 -1.21 31.61 -10.24
CA ASP A 131 -0.07 30.70 -10.28
C ASP A 131 0.09 29.83 -9.01
N GLU A 132 -0.64 30.13 -7.94
CA GLU A 132 -0.47 29.44 -6.66
C GLU A 132 -0.87 27.96 -6.70
N LEU A 133 0.07 27.10 -6.29
CA LEU A 133 -0.15 25.69 -5.96
C LEU A 133 -0.32 25.47 -4.46
N ILE A 134 -1.12 24.46 -4.11
CA ILE A 134 -1.43 24.13 -2.71
C ILE A 134 -1.28 22.63 -2.50
N ARG A 135 -0.61 22.25 -1.41
CA ARG A 135 -0.61 20.87 -0.90
C ARG A 135 -1.99 20.58 -0.28
N MET A 136 -2.71 19.59 -0.80
CA MET A 136 -4.10 19.34 -0.40
C MET A 136 -4.19 18.66 0.98
N ALA A 137 -4.08 19.42 2.07
CA ALA A 137 -4.14 18.90 3.43
C ALA A 137 -5.46 18.15 3.74
N GLY A 138 -5.40 17.16 4.65
CA GLY A 138 -6.56 16.37 5.08
C GLY A 138 -6.97 15.26 4.10
N THR A 139 -6.09 14.88 3.17
CA THR A 139 -6.38 13.89 2.11
C THR A 139 -5.66 12.55 2.32
N ASP A 140 -5.07 12.32 3.49
CA ASP A 140 -4.26 11.15 3.87
C ASP A 140 -4.93 9.80 3.58
N TYR A 141 -6.26 9.75 3.72
CA TYR A 141 -7.08 8.53 3.55
C TYR A 141 -8.03 8.63 2.36
N THR A 142 -7.72 9.47 1.37
CA THR A 142 -8.51 9.51 0.14
C THR A 142 -8.22 8.28 -0.74
N PRO A 143 -9.24 7.69 -1.38
CA PRO A 143 -9.10 6.41 -2.09
C PRO A 143 -8.59 6.56 -3.53
N LEU A 144 -8.34 7.78 -3.98
CA LEU A 144 -8.13 8.12 -5.39
C LEU A 144 -6.93 9.06 -5.53
N PRO A 145 -5.98 8.81 -6.45
CA PRO A 145 -4.89 9.73 -6.71
C PRO A 145 -5.43 11.07 -7.24
N ALA A 146 -4.86 12.16 -6.73
CA ALA A 146 -5.29 13.50 -7.10
C ALA A 146 -4.14 14.49 -7.17
N TYR A 147 -4.09 15.28 -8.25
CA TYR A 147 -3.17 16.39 -8.43
C TYR A 147 -3.91 17.73 -8.31
N PHE A 148 -3.18 18.74 -7.85
CA PHE A 148 -3.65 20.10 -7.78
C PHE A 148 -2.88 20.97 -8.78
N ILE A 149 -3.58 21.81 -9.54
CA ILE A 149 -2.97 22.73 -10.51
C ILE A 149 -3.41 24.18 -10.25
N ALA A 150 -2.62 25.13 -10.74
CA ALA A 150 -2.92 26.54 -10.57
C ALA A 150 -4.16 26.96 -11.39
N ARG A 151 -4.72 28.13 -11.06
CA ARG A 151 -5.96 28.62 -11.68
C ARG A 151 -5.76 28.95 -13.14
N GLU A 152 -4.60 29.53 -13.48
CA GLU A 152 -4.21 29.95 -14.82
C GLU A 152 -4.34 28.81 -15.84
N GLN A 153 -3.90 27.60 -15.49
CA GLN A 153 -4.03 26.43 -16.38
C GLN A 153 -5.38 25.71 -16.20
N GLY A 154 -5.92 25.67 -14.98
CA GLY A 154 -7.15 24.93 -14.68
C GLY A 154 -8.43 25.52 -15.28
N GLU A 155 -8.57 26.85 -15.31
CA GLU A 155 -9.72 27.52 -15.92
C GLU A 155 -9.86 27.22 -17.43
N PRO A 156 -8.84 27.44 -18.29
CA PRO A 156 -8.93 27.10 -19.70
C PRO A 156 -9.07 25.59 -19.95
N LEU A 157 -8.42 24.74 -19.15
CA LEU A 157 -8.59 23.28 -19.27
C LEU A 157 -10.03 22.83 -18.99
N SER A 158 -10.70 23.42 -18.00
CA SER A 158 -12.10 23.07 -17.69
C SER A 158 -13.03 23.33 -18.90
N VAL A 159 -12.81 24.43 -19.61
CA VAL A 159 -13.56 24.78 -20.83
C VAL A 159 -13.20 23.87 -22.01
N LEU A 160 -11.91 23.53 -22.15
CA LEU A 160 -11.43 22.61 -23.19
C LEU A 160 -12.02 21.20 -23.03
N VAL A 161 -12.10 20.69 -21.80
CA VAL A 161 -12.69 19.38 -21.52
C VAL A 161 -14.17 19.30 -21.93
N GLU A 162 -14.93 20.40 -21.78
CA GLU A 162 -16.33 20.45 -22.20
C GLU A 162 -16.50 20.61 -23.72
N SER A 163 -15.53 21.23 -24.40
CA SER A 163 -15.64 21.59 -25.83
C SER A 163 -14.90 20.65 -26.79
N ASP A 164 -13.86 19.94 -26.34
CA ASP A 164 -13.09 18.98 -27.14
C ASP A 164 -13.10 17.59 -26.47
N PRO A 165 -13.91 16.63 -26.97
CA PRO A 165 -13.98 15.28 -26.40
C PRO A 165 -12.70 14.45 -26.64
N THR A 166 -11.72 14.96 -27.39
CA THR A 166 -10.41 14.31 -27.59
C THR A 166 -9.43 14.61 -26.47
N VAL A 167 -9.74 15.54 -25.57
CA VAL A 167 -8.86 15.88 -24.43
C VAL A 167 -8.68 14.66 -23.52
N ARG A 168 -7.43 14.31 -23.26
CA ARG A 168 -7.00 13.25 -22.34
C ARG A 168 -5.97 13.82 -21.39
N MET A 169 -6.01 13.39 -20.13
CA MET A 169 -5.01 13.77 -19.14
C MET A 169 -4.37 12.54 -18.50
N GLN A 170 -3.15 12.71 -18.02
CA GLN A 170 -2.37 11.70 -17.30
C GLN A 170 -1.64 12.38 -16.13
N LEU A 171 -1.62 11.72 -14.98
CA LEU A 171 -0.77 12.10 -13.86
C LEU A 171 0.59 11.41 -14.02
N GLU A 172 1.67 12.17 -13.94
CA GLU A 172 3.05 11.68 -14.10
C GLU A 172 3.97 12.26 -13.02
N MET A 173 4.99 11.48 -12.65
CA MET A 173 6.00 11.86 -11.67
C MET A 173 7.41 11.73 -12.27
N ASN A 174 8.01 12.86 -12.64
CA ASN A 174 9.38 12.91 -13.14
C ASN A 174 10.37 12.64 -12.00
N SER A 175 11.23 11.64 -12.17
CA SER A 175 12.11 11.16 -11.11
C SER A 175 13.54 10.98 -11.60
N ALA A 176 14.49 11.01 -10.65
CA ALA A 176 15.81 10.45 -10.84
C ALA A 176 15.75 8.94 -10.51
N ASP A 177 15.69 8.11 -11.55
CA ASP A 177 15.55 6.66 -11.39
C ASP A 177 16.89 5.93 -11.37
N TYR A 178 17.00 4.90 -10.54
CA TYR A 178 18.13 4.00 -10.43
C TYR A 178 17.67 2.56 -10.53
N SER A 179 18.54 1.68 -11.03
CA SER A 179 18.27 0.24 -11.10
C SER A 179 19.48 -0.53 -10.60
N PHE A 180 19.21 -1.55 -9.79
CA PHE A 180 20.21 -2.43 -9.21
C PHE A 180 19.88 -3.86 -9.60
N ASN A 181 20.82 -4.52 -10.26
CA ASN A 181 20.70 -5.95 -10.58
C ASN A 181 21.26 -6.75 -9.40
N VAL A 182 20.39 -7.56 -8.80
CA VAL A 182 20.72 -8.49 -7.72
C VAL A 182 20.59 -9.89 -8.28
N SER A 183 21.63 -10.71 -8.12
CA SER A 183 21.67 -12.09 -8.63
C SER A 183 21.63 -13.12 -7.52
N GLU A 184 21.97 -12.70 -6.32
CA GLU A 184 21.92 -13.47 -5.09
C GLU A 184 20.45 -13.69 -4.70
N THR A 185 20.17 -14.92 -4.33
CA THR A 185 18.85 -15.43 -3.96
C THR A 185 18.73 -15.45 -2.44
N LEU A 186 17.92 -14.54 -1.93
CA LEU A 186 17.54 -14.42 -0.52
C LEU A 186 16.02 -14.38 -0.42
N ILE A 187 15.50 -14.90 0.70
CA ILE A 187 14.19 -14.52 1.21
C ILE A 187 14.37 -13.21 1.99
N CYS A 188 13.80 -12.11 1.48
CA CYS A 188 13.97 -10.79 2.09
C CYS A 188 13.32 -10.71 3.48
N GLU A 189 14.01 -10.07 4.42
CA GLU A 189 13.48 -9.71 5.74
C GLU A 189 13.52 -8.20 5.96
N HIS A 190 14.66 -7.57 5.66
CA HIS A 190 14.82 -6.12 5.72
C HIS A 190 15.44 -5.60 4.44
N VAL A 191 14.96 -4.44 3.99
CA VAL A 191 15.61 -3.69 2.92
C VAL A 191 15.98 -2.31 3.44
N GLU A 192 17.22 -1.91 3.21
CA GLU A 192 17.75 -0.61 3.55
C GLU A 192 18.24 0.11 2.29
N LEU A 193 17.94 1.40 2.20
CA LEU A 193 18.51 2.29 1.21
C LEU A 193 19.25 3.40 1.94
N VAL A 194 20.57 3.45 1.78
CA VAL A 194 21.39 4.58 2.22
C VAL A 194 21.42 5.61 1.09
N VAL A 195 20.98 6.83 1.38
CA VAL A 195 20.87 7.93 0.42
C VAL A 195 21.81 9.05 0.83
N ASP A 196 22.58 9.53 -0.14
CA ASP A 196 23.39 10.73 0.00
C ASP A 196 23.08 11.71 -1.13
N ALA A 197 22.55 12.87 -0.77
CA ALA A 197 22.06 13.91 -1.65
C ALA A 197 22.49 15.29 -1.17
N ASP A 198 22.58 16.25 -2.08
CA ASP A 198 22.88 17.66 -1.77
C ASP A 198 21.68 18.59 -1.93
N HIS A 199 20.45 18.04 -1.94
CA HIS A 199 19.20 18.80 -2.07
C HIS A 199 19.07 19.88 -0.99
N PRO A 200 18.75 21.14 -1.34
CA PRO A 200 18.66 22.22 -0.35
C PRO A 200 17.54 22.01 0.68
N SER A 201 16.44 21.35 0.30
CA SER A 201 15.35 20.96 1.20
C SER A 201 15.00 19.49 1.01
N ARG A 202 15.39 18.64 1.96
CA ARG A 202 15.15 17.21 1.87
C ARG A 202 13.67 16.85 2.00
N GLY A 203 12.86 17.69 2.64
CA GLY A 203 11.43 17.45 2.81
C GLY A 203 10.64 17.49 1.50
N GLN A 204 11.20 18.07 0.44
CA GLN A 204 10.61 18.04 -0.90
C GLN A 204 10.80 16.69 -1.60
N LEU A 205 11.79 15.88 -1.18
CA LEU A 205 12.10 14.61 -1.81
C LEU A 205 11.11 13.51 -1.39
N ARG A 206 10.60 12.80 -2.38
CA ARG A 206 9.94 11.51 -2.24
C ARG A 206 10.88 10.41 -2.69
N ILE A 207 11.05 9.38 -1.87
CA ILE A 207 12.00 8.29 -2.12
C ILE A 207 11.25 6.97 -2.08
N VAL A 208 11.25 6.24 -3.19
CA VAL A 208 10.58 4.95 -3.32
C VAL A 208 11.56 3.89 -3.79
N ILE A 209 11.43 2.70 -3.21
CA ILE A 209 12.06 1.50 -3.73
C ILE A 209 11.00 0.52 -4.22
N GLN A 210 11.31 -0.21 -5.28
CA GLN A 210 10.48 -1.29 -5.82
C GLN A 210 11.31 -2.56 -5.96
N SER A 211 10.78 -3.66 -5.43
CA SER A 211 11.39 -5.00 -5.56
C SER A 211 11.12 -5.62 -6.94
N PRO A 212 11.85 -6.67 -7.30
CA PRO A 212 11.59 -7.47 -8.51
C PRO A 212 10.15 -7.99 -8.58
N SER A 213 9.56 -8.34 -7.43
CA SER A 213 8.17 -8.79 -7.28
C SER A 213 7.11 -7.69 -7.50
N GLY A 214 7.54 -6.44 -7.68
CA GLY A 214 6.66 -5.30 -7.95
C GLY A 214 6.16 -4.56 -6.70
N THR A 215 6.48 -5.05 -5.50
CA THR A 215 6.13 -4.36 -4.26
C THR A 215 6.92 -3.07 -4.12
N ARG A 216 6.24 -1.99 -3.70
CA ARG A 216 6.85 -0.67 -3.53
C ARG A 216 6.90 -0.27 -2.07
N SER A 217 7.99 0.32 -1.61
CA SER A 217 8.09 0.94 -0.30
C SER A 217 8.39 2.42 -0.43
N VAL A 218 7.49 3.26 0.10
CA VAL A 218 7.68 4.71 0.18
C VAL A 218 8.47 5.02 1.44
N LEU A 219 9.78 5.20 1.28
CA LEU A 219 10.73 5.41 2.37
C LEU A 219 10.69 6.85 2.90
N GLN A 220 10.43 7.80 2.02
CA GLN A 220 10.19 9.19 2.39
C GLN A 220 9.02 9.77 1.58
N ARG A 221 8.15 10.50 2.27
CA ARG A 221 7.08 11.30 1.68
C ARG A 221 7.44 12.79 1.77
N LEU A 222 6.79 13.58 0.92
CA LEU A 222 6.74 15.03 1.08
C LEU A 222 6.41 15.42 2.52
N ASN A 223 7.21 16.32 3.07
CA ASN A 223 7.04 16.86 4.41
C ASN A 223 7.55 18.31 4.47
N PHE A 224 7.69 18.87 5.67
CA PHE A 224 8.03 20.28 5.89
C PHE A 224 9.48 20.48 6.40
N ASP A 225 10.33 19.45 6.33
CA ASP A 225 11.75 19.58 6.67
C ASP A 225 12.49 20.35 5.56
N ASP A 226 12.93 21.56 5.87
CA ASP A 226 13.62 22.48 4.97
C ASP A 226 15.15 22.39 5.06
N SER A 227 15.68 21.36 5.74
CA SER A 227 17.11 21.14 5.87
C SER A 227 17.72 20.51 4.62
N GLN A 228 19.01 20.76 4.38
CA GLN A 228 19.75 20.10 3.31
C GLN A 228 19.84 18.56 3.49
N GLY A 229 19.89 17.82 2.39
CA GLY A 229 20.19 16.39 2.35
C GLY A 229 19.15 15.56 1.59
N PRO A 230 18.93 14.29 1.98
CA PRO A 230 19.54 13.57 3.10
C PRO A 230 21.05 13.32 2.91
N ILE A 231 21.83 13.34 4.00
CA ILE A 231 23.29 13.12 3.96
C ILE A 231 23.59 11.78 4.61
N HIS A 232 24.05 10.80 3.82
CA HIS A 232 24.32 9.41 4.26
C HIS A 232 23.24 8.81 5.19
N TRP A 233 21.97 9.02 4.86
CA TRP A 233 20.86 8.58 5.69
C TRP A 233 20.38 7.19 5.28
N ALA A 234 20.23 6.29 6.26
CA ALA A 234 19.71 4.94 6.06
C ALA A 234 18.20 4.88 6.28
N TYR A 235 17.43 4.62 5.23
CA TYR A 235 16.01 4.30 5.31
C TYR A 235 15.82 2.78 5.34
N ARG A 236 15.00 2.26 6.25
CA ARG A 236 14.70 0.82 6.37
C ARG A 236 13.23 0.51 6.16
N THR A 237 12.93 -0.66 5.61
CA THR A 237 11.57 -1.17 5.43
C THR A 237 11.51 -2.68 5.57
N THR A 238 10.37 -3.18 6.06
CA THR A 238 9.97 -4.59 6.09
C THR A 238 8.87 -4.90 5.09
N ARG A 239 8.54 -3.98 4.18
CA ARG A 239 7.43 -4.17 3.24
C ARG A 239 7.67 -5.27 2.21
N HIS A 240 8.93 -5.67 2.03
CA HIS A 240 9.37 -6.73 1.12
C HIS A 240 9.60 -8.06 1.83
N PHE A 241 9.12 -8.22 3.07
CA PHE A 241 9.28 -9.47 3.84
C PHE A 241 8.73 -10.66 3.03
N PHE A 242 9.46 -11.77 3.02
CA PHE A 242 9.18 -13.00 2.26
C PHE A 242 9.33 -12.92 0.73
N GLU A 243 9.71 -11.77 0.16
CA GLU A 243 9.93 -11.68 -1.29
C GLU A 243 11.31 -12.20 -1.70
N PRO A 244 11.46 -12.81 -2.89
CA PRO A 244 12.76 -13.11 -3.46
C PRO A 244 13.56 -11.82 -3.69
N SER A 245 14.87 -11.86 -3.41
CA SER A 245 15.78 -10.73 -3.65
C SER A 245 16.28 -10.61 -5.08
N ALA A 246 16.35 -11.73 -5.81
CA ALA A 246 16.96 -11.77 -7.14
C ALA A 246 16.11 -11.01 -8.17
N GLY A 247 16.77 -10.23 -9.02
CA GLY A 247 16.16 -9.43 -10.08
C GLY A 247 16.51 -7.95 -10.03
N VAL A 248 15.66 -7.14 -10.67
CA VAL A 248 15.89 -5.70 -10.81
C VAL A 248 15.15 -4.95 -9.71
N TRP A 249 15.91 -4.35 -8.80
CA TRP A 249 15.41 -3.37 -7.84
C TRP A 249 15.45 -1.98 -8.45
N LYS A 250 14.36 -1.22 -8.30
CA LYS A 250 14.28 0.16 -8.79
C LYS A 250 14.19 1.13 -7.63
N VAL A 251 14.87 2.26 -7.76
CA VAL A 251 14.77 3.38 -6.82
C VAL A 251 14.39 4.63 -7.59
N SER A 252 13.32 5.29 -7.16
CA SER A 252 12.84 6.53 -7.77
C SER A 252 12.87 7.64 -6.74
N ILE A 253 13.58 8.73 -7.05
CA ILE A 253 13.64 9.94 -6.23
C ILE A 253 13.00 11.10 -6.99
N THR A 254 11.99 11.72 -6.39
CA THR A 254 11.21 12.81 -6.99
C THR A 254 11.29 14.05 -6.11
N ASP A 255 11.53 15.21 -6.69
CA ASP A 255 11.26 16.50 -6.05
C ASP A 255 9.78 16.87 -6.25
N GLN A 256 9.04 17.07 -5.16
CA GLN A 256 7.59 17.28 -5.19
C GLN A 256 7.16 18.73 -4.96
N ASP A 257 8.10 19.67 -4.94
CA ASP A 257 7.79 21.09 -4.81
C ASP A 257 8.59 21.92 -5.79
N GLU A 258 8.26 23.20 -5.88
CA GLU A 258 8.96 24.12 -6.79
C GLU A 258 10.22 24.71 -6.16
N ASN A 259 11.22 24.90 -7.03
CA ASN A 259 12.48 25.54 -6.70
C ASN A 259 13.31 24.69 -5.72
N GLN A 260 14.63 24.90 -5.72
CA GLN A 260 15.62 24.16 -4.93
C GLN A 260 16.05 22.82 -5.53
N ILE A 261 16.78 22.90 -6.63
CA ILE A 261 17.30 21.73 -7.34
C ILE A 261 18.50 21.13 -6.60
N GLY A 262 18.45 19.83 -6.35
CA GLY A 262 19.58 19.03 -5.87
C GLY A 262 19.90 17.83 -6.74
N ALA A 263 20.94 17.12 -6.36
CA ALA A 263 21.35 15.86 -6.95
C ALA A 263 21.50 14.75 -5.91
N ILE A 264 21.21 13.54 -6.34
CA ILE A 264 21.59 12.33 -5.62
C ILE A 264 23.05 12.06 -5.96
N ARG A 265 23.92 12.03 -4.95
CA ARG A 265 25.37 11.81 -5.10
C ARG A 265 25.70 10.33 -5.09
N SER A 266 25.08 9.58 -4.19
CA SER A 266 25.21 8.13 -4.14
C SER A 266 24.02 7.45 -3.46
N LEU A 267 23.84 6.18 -3.80
CA LEU A 267 22.88 5.27 -3.20
C LEU A 267 23.57 3.97 -2.84
N ASN A 268 23.22 3.37 -1.70
CA ASN A 268 23.58 1.99 -1.39
C ASN A 268 22.32 1.21 -0.97
N LEU A 269 21.94 0.24 -1.77
CA LEU A 269 20.85 -0.69 -1.50
C LEU A 269 21.43 -1.90 -0.74
N ASN A 270 20.98 -2.13 0.48
CA ASN A 270 21.30 -3.31 1.28
C ASN A 270 20.04 -4.16 1.45
N ILE A 271 20.09 -5.40 1.01
CA ILE A 271 19.03 -6.40 1.19
C ILE A 271 19.52 -7.39 2.23
N LEU A 272 18.76 -7.57 3.29
CA LEU A 272 19.05 -8.49 4.38
C LEU A 272 18.01 -9.59 4.38
N GLY A 273 18.47 -10.84 4.47
CA GLY A 273 17.60 -11.99 4.40
C GLY A 273 18.31 -13.31 4.63
N THR A 274 17.57 -14.38 4.39
CA THR A 274 18.08 -15.75 4.44
C THR A 274 18.50 -16.19 3.04
N GLU A 275 19.72 -16.69 2.87
CA GLU A 275 20.17 -17.29 1.62
C GLU A 275 19.41 -18.58 1.30
N ILE A 276 19.01 -18.72 0.03
CA ILE A 276 18.35 -19.90 -0.50
C ILE A 276 18.97 -20.31 -1.83
N ILE A 277 18.80 -21.56 -2.23
CA ILE A 277 19.04 -22.02 -3.59
C ILE A 277 17.69 -22.00 -4.30
N ASP A 278 17.55 -21.18 -5.34
CA ASP A 278 16.25 -20.93 -6.01
C ASP A 278 16.45 -20.99 -7.52
N SER A 279 16.27 -22.18 -8.09
CA SER A 279 16.60 -22.47 -9.50
C SER A 279 15.59 -21.92 -10.49
N ASP A 280 14.33 -21.76 -10.09
CA ASP A 280 13.24 -21.26 -10.95
C ASP A 280 12.79 -19.82 -10.62
N SER A 281 13.44 -19.20 -9.62
CA SER A 281 13.33 -17.79 -9.25
C SER A 281 11.95 -17.41 -8.72
N ASP A 282 11.31 -18.32 -8.00
CA ASP A 282 9.98 -18.12 -7.44
C ASP A 282 10.02 -17.62 -5.98
N GLY A 283 11.19 -17.69 -5.33
CA GLY A 283 11.44 -17.29 -3.95
C GLY A 283 11.32 -18.41 -2.91
N LEU A 284 11.26 -19.66 -3.34
CA LEU A 284 11.35 -20.85 -2.49
C LEU A 284 12.75 -21.49 -2.58
N ASP A 285 13.17 -22.12 -1.49
CA ASP A 285 14.40 -22.91 -1.49
C ASP A 285 14.17 -24.29 -2.14
N ASP A 286 14.98 -24.63 -3.15
CA ASP A 286 14.91 -25.87 -3.92
C ASP A 286 14.93 -27.12 -3.02
N GLU A 287 15.74 -27.14 -1.95
CA GLU A 287 15.83 -28.30 -1.04
C GLU A 287 14.56 -28.40 -0.19
N TRP A 288 14.03 -27.27 0.27
CA TRP A 288 12.77 -27.21 0.98
C TRP A 288 11.61 -27.70 0.10
N GLU A 289 11.51 -27.22 -1.14
CA GLU A 289 10.47 -27.64 -2.08
C GLU A 289 10.54 -29.12 -2.41
N MET A 290 11.74 -29.64 -2.68
CA MET A 290 11.95 -31.07 -2.92
C MET A 290 11.56 -31.92 -1.70
N THR A 291 11.71 -31.38 -0.50
CA THR A 291 11.33 -32.07 0.75
C THR A 291 9.81 -32.06 0.96
N GLN A 292 9.13 -30.94 0.72
CA GLN A 292 7.69 -30.80 0.96
C GLN A 292 6.84 -31.35 -0.20
N PHE A 293 7.21 -31.02 -1.44
CA PHE A 293 6.40 -31.28 -2.64
C PHE A 293 7.02 -32.30 -3.60
N GLY A 294 8.32 -32.59 -3.46
CA GLY A 294 9.04 -33.54 -4.33
C GLY A 294 9.34 -33.00 -5.75
N ASN A 295 9.12 -31.71 -5.99
CA ASN A 295 9.38 -30.99 -7.23
C ASN A 295 9.42 -29.47 -6.96
N LEU A 296 9.84 -28.67 -7.96
CA LEU A 296 9.98 -27.21 -7.91
C LEU A 296 8.83 -26.50 -8.66
N ALA A 297 7.57 -26.89 -8.41
CA ALA A 297 6.43 -26.32 -9.16
C ALA A 297 5.47 -25.52 -8.28
N SER A 298 5.63 -25.61 -6.96
CA SER A 298 4.84 -24.81 -6.02
C SER A 298 5.33 -23.37 -6.06
N THR A 299 4.48 -22.43 -5.66
CA THR A 299 4.87 -21.02 -5.64
C THR A 299 4.92 -20.45 -4.24
N ALA A 300 5.81 -19.47 -4.02
CA ALA A 300 5.92 -18.71 -2.77
C ALA A 300 4.60 -18.18 -2.16
N LYS A 301 3.57 -17.96 -2.98
CA LYS A 301 2.28 -17.36 -2.58
C LYS A 301 1.15 -18.37 -2.33
N GLU A 302 1.38 -19.64 -2.64
CA GLU A 302 0.40 -20.70 -2.37
C GLU A 302 0.28 -20.98 -0.87
N ASP A 303 -0.90 -21.49 -0.48
CA ASP A 303 -1.29 -21.92 0.87
C ASP A 303 -2.03 -23.26 0.70
N PRO A 304 -1.32 -24.38 0.50
CA PRO A 304 -1.93 -25.64 0.05
C PRO A 304 -2.83 -26.33 1.10
N ASP A 305 -2.69 -26.00 2.38
CA ASP A 305 -3.48 -26.55 3.49
C ASP A 305 -4.52 -25.57 4.06
N ASP A 306 -4.71 -24.43 3.40
CA ASP A 306 -5.70 -23.38 3.67
C ASP A 306 -5.63 -22.85 5.11
N ASP A 307 -4.43 -22.66 5.65
CA ASP A 307 -4.23 -22.31 7.06
C ASP A 307 -3.88 -20.82 7.27
N GLY A 308 -3.56 -20.13 6.17
CA GLY A 308 -3.24 -18.70 6.12
C GLY A 308 -1.76 -18.37 6.16
N ALA A 309 -0.89 -19.37 6.28
CA ALA A 309 0.52 -19.24 6.00
C ALA A 309 0.78 -19.58 4.53
N GLN A 310 1.44 -18.68 3.82
CA GLN A 310 1.91 -18.97 2.47
C GLN A 310 3.24 -19.71 2.53
N ASN A 311 3.56 -20.51 1.50
CA ASN A 311 4.81 -21.27 1.38
C ASN A 311 6.06 -20.45 1.75
N ALA A 312 6.15 -19.18 1.31
CA ALA A 312 7.30 -18.33 1.60
C ALA A 312 7.49 -18.00 3.10
N ARG A 313 6.39 -17.94 3.86
CA ARG A 313 6.43 -17.82 5.32
C ARG A 313 6.80 -19.15 5.94
N GLU A 314 6.21 -20.23 5.47
CA GLU A 314 6.38 -21.56 6.04
C GLU A 314 7.79 -22.09 5.92
N GLN A 315 8.43 -21.91 4.75
CA GLN A 315 9.85 -22.26 4.58
C GLN A 315 10.73 -21.54 5.60
N LEU A 316 10.41 -20.27 5.90
CA LEU A 316 11.21 -19.44 6.80
C LEU A 316 11.00 -19.85 8.27
N LEU A 317 9.76 -20.26 8.61
CA LEU A 317 9.38 -20.72 9.94
C LEU A 317 9.65 -22.21 10.18
N GLY A 318 9.94 -22.98 9.13
CA GLY A 318 10.09 -24.43 9.20
C GLY A 318 8.77 -25.16 9.52
N THR A 319 7.62 -24.58 9.17
CA THR A 319 6.31 -25.25 9.25
C THR A 319 6.08 -26.10 7.99
N SER A 320 4.94 -26.82 7.95
CA SER A 320 4.65 -27.75 6.86
C SER A 320 3.52 -27.23 5.99
N PRO A 321 3.74 -27.00 4.69
CA PRO A 321 2.73 -26.43 3.78
C PRO A 321 1.62 -27.40 3.39
N LEU A 322 1.62 -28.59 3.98
CA LEU A 322 0.67 -29.66 3.73
C LEU A 322 -0.10 -30.05 5.00
N ILE A 323 0.21 -29.41 6.14
CA ILE A 323 -0.34 -29.75 7.44
C ILE A 323 -0.66 -28.45 8.19
N SER A 324 -1.91 -28.02 8.01
CA SER A 324 -2.47 -26.82 8.64
C SER A 324 -2.09 -26.70 10.12
N ASP A 325 -1.35 -25.64 10.46
CA ASP A 325 -1.10 -25.18 11.82
C ASP A 325 -2.17 -24.23 12.36
N LEU A 326 -3.21 -23.95 11.57
CA LEU A 326 -4.45 -23.33 12.05
C LEU A 326 -5.01 -24.05 13.28
N ASN A 327 -4.93 -23.38 14.42
CA ASN A 327 -5.55 -23.81 15.66
C ASN A 327 -6.79 -22.95 15.90
N LEU A 328 -7.98 -23.58 15.91
CA LEU A 328 -9.24 -22.88 16.16
C LEU A 328 -9.36 -22.49 17.64
N GLU A 329 -8.61 -21.47 18.04
CA GLU A 329 -8.65 -20.87 19.36
C GLU A 329 -9.56 -19.65 19.35
N MET A 330 -10.54 -19.63 20.27
CA MET A 330 -11.48 -18.53 20.41
C MET A 330 -11.05 -17.62 21.57
N ASN A 331 -10.77 -16.37 21.23
CA ASN A 331 -10.56 -15.29 22.19
C ASN A 331 -11.90 -14.64 22.57
N LEU A 332 -11.99 -14.20 23.83
CA LEU A 332 -13.13 -13.45 24.36
C LEU A 332 -12.64 -12.14 24.95
N ASP A 333 -13.08 -11.03 24.35
CA ASP A 333 -12.77 -9.68 24.80
C ASP A 333 -14.04 -8.96 25.27
N PHE A 334 -13.94 -8.17 26.34
CA PHE A 334 -15.02 -7.26 26.72
C PHE A 334 -14.87 -5.96 25.93
N LEU A 335 -15.84 -5.66 25.06
CA LEU A 335 -15.90 -4.37 24.37
C LEU A 335 -16.41 -3.27 25.32
N ASP A 336 -17.40 -3.64 26.15
CA ASP A 336 -17.93 -2.80 27.22
C ASP A 336 -18.61 -3.65 28.32
N LYS A 337 -19.44 -3.04 29.18
CA LYS A 337 -20.14 -3.72 30.29
C LYS A 337 -21.27 -4.66 29.84
N GLU A 338 -21.67 -4.61 28.58
CA GLU A 338 -22.82 -5.31 28.01
C GLU A 338 -22.48 -6.06 26.73
N HIS A 339 -21.30 -5.87 26.14
CA HIS A 339 -20.89 -6.53 24.90
C HIS A 339 -19.55 -7.24 25.06
N ILE A 340 -19.50 -8.48 24.58
CA ILE A 340 -18.26 -9.22 24.36
C ILE A 340 -18.04 -9.43 22.87
N ARG A 341 -16.78 -9.50 22.47
CA ARG A 341 -16.34 -9.92 21.15
C ARG A 341 -15.72 -11.31 21.29
N LEU A 342 -16.26 -12.26 20.56
CA LEU A 342 -15.61 -13.53 20.28
C LEU A 342 -14.79 -13.32 19.02
N SER A 343 -13.51 -13.69 19.02
CA SER A 343 -12.68 -13.68 17.81
C SER A 343 -11.91 -14.99 17.70
N TRP A 344 -11.71 -15.49 16.49
CA TRP A 344 -10.99 -16.74 16.24
C TRP A 344 -10.29 -16.68 14.89
N GLN A 345 -9.21 -17.45 14.76
CA GLN A 345 -8.60 -17.70 13.44
C GLN A 345 -9.58 -18.53 12.59
N SER A 346 -9.72 -18.15 11.33
CA SER A 346 -10.68 -18.75 10.41
C SER A 346 -10.04 -19.01 9.06
N ARG A 347 -10.68 -19.81 8.22
CA ARG A 347 -10.31 -19.95 6.81
C ARG A 347 -11.28 -19.14 5.94
N PRO A 348 -10.80 -18.42 4.92
CA PRO A 348 -11.66 -17.73 3.97
C PRO A 348 -12.75 -18.65 3.41
N ASP A 349 -13.94 -18.09 3.23
CA ASP A 349 -15.14 -18.74 2.68
C ASP A 349 -15.70 -19.94 3.47
N ARG A 350 -15.05 -20.38 4.56
CA ARG A 350 -15.62 -21.39 5.47
C ARG A 350 -16.72 -20.81 6.34
N LEU A 351 -17.69 -21.67 6.69
CA LEU A 351 -18.82 -21.34 7.54
C LEU A 351 -18.52 -21.72 8.98
N TYR A 352 -18.61 -20.76 9.89
CA TYR A 352 -18.48 -20.97 11.33
C TYR A 352 -19.84 -20.77 12.00
N GLU A 353 -20.20 -21.68 12.88
CA GLU A 353 -21.39 -21.54 13.73
C GLU A 353 -20.96 -21.15 15.15
N VAL A 354 -21.59 -20.10 15.68
CA VAL A 354 -21.40 -19.64 17.05
C VAL A 354 -22.53 -20.19 17.90
N ILE A 355 -22.16 -20.96 18.92
CA ILE A 355 -23.07 -21.63 19.82
C ILE A 355 -22.92 -21.02 21.21
N SER A 356 -24.05 -20.80 21.90
CA SER A 356 -24.07 -20.42 23.31
C SER A 356 -24.70 -21.51 24.15
N LEU A 357 -24.15 -21.75 25.35
CA LEU A 357 -24.72 -22.68 26.32
C LEU A 357 -24.84 -21.98 27.67
N GLN A 358 -26.05 -21.93 28.23
CA GLN A 358 -26.21 -21.42 29.60
C GLN A 358 -25.59 -22.41 30.60
N LEU A 359 -24.93 -21.92 31.65
CA LEU A 359 -24.21 -22.76 32.64
C LEU A 359 -25.07 -23.89 33.25
N ASN A 360 -26.39 -23.66 33.39
CA ASN A 360 -27.36 -24.64 33.88
C ASN A 360 -28.41 -25.02 32.81
N GLY A 361 -28.13 -24.72 31.54
CA GLY A 361 -28.99 -25.06 30.42
C GLY A 361 -28.76 -26.50 29.95
N ASN A 362 -29.80 -27.12 29.39
CA ASN A 362 -29.73 -28.51 28.92
C ASN A 362 -29.43 -28.62 27.42
N SER A 363 -29.44 -27.52 26.68
CA SER A 363 -29.22 -27.51 25.23
C SER A 363 -28.37 -26.33 24.79
N PRO A 364 -27.36 -26.55 23.93
CA PRO A 364 -26.68 -25.47 23.22
C PRO A 364 -27.64 -24.80 22.24
N ASP A 365 -27.60 -23.46 22.20
CA ASP A 365 -28.36 -22.63 21.29
C ASP A 365 -27.42 -22.04 20.23
N SER A 366 -27.70 -22.29 18.96
CA SER A 366 -27.06 -21.55 17.86
C SER A 366 -27.45 -20.09 17.93
N ILE A 367 -26.48 -19.19 18.03
CA ILE A 367 -26.72 -17.74 18.09
C ILE A 367 -26.42 -17.04 16.77
N GLY A 368 -25.82 -17.75 15.81
CA GLY A 368 -25.62 -17.27 14.45
C GLY A 368 -24.49 -17.98 13.73
N THR A 369 -24.33 -17.63 12.46
CA THR A 369 -23.27 -18.16 11.59
C THR A 369 -22.49 -17.02 10.95
N VAL A 370 -21.17 -17.23 10.80
CA VAL A 370 -20.26 -16.32 10.11
C VAL A 370 -19.66 -17.06 8.93
N ARG A 371 -19.88 -16.55 7.71
CA ARG A 371 -19.06 -16.98 6.57
C ARG A 371 -17.83 -16.11 6.57
N SER A 372 -16.67 -16.71 6.78
CA SER A 372 -15.43 -15.95 6.86
C SER A 372 -15.11 -15.30 5.53
N GLN A 373 -14.51 -14.11 5.57
CA GLN A 373 -13.99 -13.39 4.41
C GLN A 373 -12.47 -13.21 4.49
N SER A 374 -11.85 -13.71 5.56
CA SER A 374 -10.42 -13.54 5.84
C SER A 374 -9.92 -14.66 6.76
N TYR A 375 -8.65 -14.58 7.17
CA TYR A 375 -8.07 -15.55 8.10
C TYR A 375 -8.42 -15.29 9.58
N GLN A 376 -9.31 -14.33 9.86
CA GLN A 376 -9.82 -14.05 11.20
C GLN A 376 -11.30 -13.68 11.15
N SER A 377 -12.10 -14.31 12.00
CA SER A 377 -13.53 -14.05 12.14
C SER A 377 -13.86 -13.53 13.53
N GLU A 378 -14.97 -12.80 13.62
CA GLU A 378 -15.45 -12.25 14.88
C GLU A 378 -16.97 -12.33 15.01
N TRP A 379 -17.44 -12.33 16.25
CA TRP A 379 -18.86 -12.24 16.59
C TRP A 379 -19.07 -11.45 17.87
N VAL A 380 -19.93 -10.43 17.82
CA VAL A 380 -20.27 -9.62 18.98
C VAL A 380 -21.53 -10.14 19.66
N VAL A 381 -21.42 -10.47 20.95
CA VAL A 381 -22.56 -10.92 21.76
C VAL A 381 -22.92 -9.85 22.76
N LYS A 382 -24.22 -9.50 22.80
CA LYS A 382 -24.78 -8.74 23.91
C LYS A 382 -25.04 -9.65 25.11
N LEU A 383 -24.39 -9.36 26.24
CA LEU A 383 -24.51 -10.09 27.49
C LEU A 383 -25.85 -9.80 28.18
N ASP A 384 -26.54 -10.86 28.57
CA ASP A 384 -27.60 -10.79 29.58
C ASP A 384 -26.97 -11.06 30.96
N LYS A 385 -26.93 -10.03 31.81
CA LYS A 385 -26.33 -10.08 33.15
C LYS A 385 -27.01 -11.09 34.09
N LYS A 386 -28.15 -11.67 33.72
CA LYS A 386 -28.87 -12.67 34.51
C LYS A 386 -28.29 -14.08 34.40
N PHE A 387 -27.56 -14.39 33.34
CA PHE A 387 -27.13 -15.77 33.05
C PHE A 387 -25.64 -15.84 32.74
N LYS A 388 -24.97 -16.84 33.32
CA LYS A 388 -23.62 -17.24 32.89
C LYS A 388 -23.75 -18.10 31.64
N LYS A 389 -22.95 -17.82 30.62
CA LYS A 389 -22.94 -18.54 29.34
C LYS A 389 -21.53 -18.99 28.99
N PHE A 390 -21.44 -20.13 28.33
CA PHE A 390 -20.28 -20.57 27.56
C PHE A 390 -20.54 -20.32 26.09
N PHE A 391 -19.46 -20.15 25.34
CA PHE A 391 -19.51 -20.00 23.89
C PHE A 391 -18.60 -21.04 23.27
N GLN A 392 -19.02 -21.56 22.12
CA GLN A 392 -18.25 -22.46 21.30
C GLN A 392 -18.39 -22.01 19.85
N VAL A 393 -17.28 -22.07 19.11
CA VAL A 393 -17.27 -21.88 17.67
C VAL A 393 -16.99 -23.24 17.02
N ILE A 394 -17.75 -23.57 15.99
CA ILE A 394 -17.58 -24.80 15.23
C ILE A 394 -17.45 -24.45 13.75
N GLU A 395 -16.36 -24.85 13.12
CA GLU A 395 -16.25 -24.88 11.66
C GLU A 395 -17.21 -25.95 11.11
N ARG A 396 -18.11 -25.55 10.22
CA ARG A 396 -19.05 -26.46 9.58
C ARG A 396 -18.48 -26.88 8.23
N ALA A 397 -18.37 -28.19 8.02
CA ALA A 397 -18.14 -28.75 6.70
C ALA A 397 -19.36 -28.44 5.82
N GLU A 398 -19.11 -27.97 4.60
CA GLU A 398 -20.15 -27.79 3.58
C GLU A 398 -20.58 -29.11 2.93
#